data_AF-A0AA42LEY2-F1
#
_entry.id   AF-A0AA42LEY2-F1
#
_cell.length_a   1.000
_cell.length_b   1.000
_cell.length_c   1.000
_cell.angle_alpha   90.00
_cell.angle_beta   90.00
_cell.angle_gamma   90.00
#
_symmetry.space_group_name_H-M   'P 1'
#
loop_
_entity.id
_entity.type
_entity.pdbx_description
1 polymer ?
#
loop_
_entity_poly.entity_id
_entity_poly.type
_entity_poly.pdbx_seq_one_letter_code
_entity_poly.pdbx_strand_id
1 'polypeptide(L)'
;MKFLKKVMMFSIGLVVSSCGFSKENNQNIKVEPCGFDYDVDNYYCKTDKIKIFEKNIGMKPDFNKDYSVIKIDDGKYFRLAALNQKNYKVYPLNYQVNKAKADFNYSAEKDELCISGDLYSYRDTYLNSKACFKIIDNAFVKVSVIENISQKNNDNNLVFIKTPISSDFFSNCTEKNPVKKCEQLERSNNRAYSLSELKKISPDFVNMFDNSKIDSLNANTFRFFPKMKDSFYSIAEKYIETDEGTSSEFYLIKIKPELVVEKIGDYYSIDNSGVISYKNENGKLLKKNLK
;
A
#
# COMPACT_ATOMS: atom_id res chain seq x y z
N MET A 1 8.68 -72.29 68.69
CA MET A 1 9.31 -72.58 67.38
C MET A 1 8.74 -71.58 66.37
N LYS A 2 9.55 -70.59 65.97
CA LYS A 2 10.20 -70.50 64.64
C LYS A 2 9.21 -70.10 63.54
N PHE A 3 9.40 -69.12 62.66
CA PHE A 3 10.44 -68.11 62.36
C PHE A 3 9.74 -67.24 61.28
N LEU A 4 9.59 -65.92 61.46
CA LEU A 4 10.39 -64.88 60.79
C LEU A 4 10.53 -65.01 59.25
N LYS A 5 9.91 -64.07 58.51
CA LYS A 5 10.55 -63.18 57.51
C LYS A 5 9.59 -61.99 57.24
N LYS A 6 9.85 -60.77 57.74
CA LYS A 6 10.70 -59.69 57.16
C LYS A 6 10.22 -59.34 55.73
N VAL A 7 9.80 -58.11 55.38
CA VAL A 7 10.47 -56.80 55.42
C VAL A 7 9.35 -55.75 55.17
N MET A 8 9.16 -54.71 56.03
CA MET A 8 9.61 -53.30 55.83
C MET A 8 9.19 -52.72 54.45
N MET A 9 8.65 -51.50 54.28
CA MET A 9 8.95 -50.23 54.92
C MET A 9 8.11 -49.10 54.25
N PHE A 10 8.00 -47.98 54.95
CA PHE A 10 7.82 -46.59 54.45
C PHE A 10 6.42 -46.02 54.13
N SER A 11 5.96 -45.27 55.13
CA SER A 11 5.20 -44.02 55.12
C SER A 11 5.53 -43.07 53.97
N ILE A 12 4.56 -42.27 53.52
CA ILE A 12 4.64 -40.81 53.29
C ILE A 12 3.20 -40.28 53.14
N GLY A 13 2.87 -39.25 53.92
CA GLY A 13 1.60 -38.54 53.83
C GLY A 13 1.49 -37.75 52.54
N LEU A 14 0.33 -37.84 51.89
CA LEU A 14 -0.05 -36.93 50.82
C LEU A 14 -0.93 -35.84 51.41
N VAL A 15 -0.27 -34.72 51.65
CA VAL A 15 -0.83 -33.38 51.69
C VAL A 15 -1.73 -33.24 50.47
N VAL A 16 -3.05 -33.16 50.67
CA VAL A 16 -3.97 -32.69 49.63
C VAL A 16 -3.78 -31.18 49.57
N SER A 17 -2.71 -30.78 48.88
CA SER A 17 -2.52 -29.40 48.49
C SER A 17 -3.66 -29.04 47.56
N SER A 18 -4.24 -27.88 47.83
CA SER A 18 -5.18 -27.16 46.99
C SER A 18 -4.73 -27.16 45.53
N CYS A 19 -5.24 -28.10 44.74
CA CYS A 19 -5.39 -27.91 43.30
C CYS A 19 -6.38 -26.76 43.15
N GLY A 20 -5.83 -25.55 43.03
CA GLY A 20 -6.56 -24.43 42.45
C GLY A 20 -7.12 -24.93 41.12
N PHE A 21 -8.44 -25.10 41.09
CA PHE A 21 -9.17 -25.19 39.84
C PHE A 21 -8.84 -23.90 39.09
N SER A 22 -7.93 -23.98 38.12
CA SER A 22 -7.87 -23.00 37.06
C SER A 22 -9.26 -23.03 36.42
N LYS A 23 -10.01 -21.94 36.58
CA LYS A 23 -11.20 -21.68 35.78
C LYS A 23 -10.76 -21.79 34.32
N GLU A 24 -11.04 -22.93 33.68
CA GLU A 24 -11.18 -22.99 32.23
C GLU A 24 -12.35 -22.07 31.89
N ASN A 25 -12.04 -20.83 31.56
CA ASN A 25 -12.99 -19.95 30.90
C ASN A 25 -13.24 -20.58 29.52
N ASN A 26 -14.32 -21.36 29.40
CA ASN A 26 -14.90 -21.79 28.12
C ASN A 26 -15.52 -20.56 27.40
N GLN A 27 -14.72 -19.54 27.16
CA GLN A 27 -15.07 -18.39 26.33
C GLN A 27 -14.54 -18.67 24.94
N ASN A 28 -15.38 -19.28 24.09
CA ASN A 28 -15.00 -19.69 22.74
C ASN A 28 -14.61 -18.47 21.89
N ILE A 29 -13.31 -18.30 21.64
CA ILE A 29 -12.78 -17.32 20.70
C ILE A 29 -13.36 -17.62 19.31
N LYS A 30 -13.86 -16.59 18.62
CA LYS A 30 -14.27 -16.70 17.21
C LYS A 30 -13.40 -15.82 16.33
N VAL A 31 -12.59 -16.42 15.46
CA VAL A 31 -11.77 -15.69 14.48
C VAL A 31 -12.56 -15.59 13.17
N GLU A 32 -12.75 -14.39 12.63
CA GLU A 32 -13.47 -14.13 11.37
C GLU A 32 -12.56 -13.34 10.40
N PRO A 33 -12.32 -13.79 9.14
CA PRO A 33 -12.73 -15.06 8.54
C PRO A 33 -11.76 -16.21 8.84
N CYS A 34 -12.31 -17.37 9.24
CA CYS A 34 -11.65 -18.67 9.15
C CYS A 34 -12.40 -19.50 8.11
N GLY A 35 -11.76 -19.78 6.98
CA GLY A 35 -12.38 -20.44 5.83
C GLY A 35 -11.69 -21.76 5.51
N PHE A 36 -12.43 -22.69 4.94
CA PHE A 36 -11.87 -23.96 4.40
C PHE A 36 -11.29 -23.77 2.98
N ASP A 37 -11.34 -22.55 2.44
CA ASP A 37 -10.94 -22.24 1.06
C ASP A 37 -9.41 -22.04 0.92
N TYR A 38 -8.85 -22.49 -0.21
CA TYR A 38 -7.42 -22.44 -0.52
C TYR A 38 -6.86 -21.00 -0.56
N ASP A 39 -7.74 -20.02 -0.76
CA ASP A 39 -7.40 -18.59 -0.81
C ASP A 39 -7.48 -17.86 0.55
N VAL A 40 -7.90 -18.56 1.62
CA VAL A 40 -8.01 -17.97 2.96
C VAL A 40 -6.78 -18.33 3.80
N ASP A 41 -5.97 -17.33 4.16
CA ASP A 41 -4.83 -17.51 5.07
C ASP A 41 -5.32 -17.88 6.49
N ASN A 42 -5.39 -19.18 6.77
CA ASN A 42 -5.80 -19.74 8.05
C ASN A 42 -4.75 -19.58 9.17
N TYR A 43 -3.71 -18.77 8.97
CA TYR A 43 -2.67 -18.52 9.99
C TYR A 43 -3.26 -18.22 11.37
N TYR A 44 -4.24 -17.31 11.44
CA TYR A 44 -4.84 -16.86 12.71
C TYR A 44 -5.79 -17.89 13.35
N CYS A 45 -6.22 -18.90 12.59
CA CYS A 45 -7.16 -19.93 13.02
C CYS A 45 -6.46 -21.17 13.60
N LYS A 46 -5.12 -21.22 13.54
CA LYS A 46 -4.35 -22.34 14.10
C LYS A 46 -4.48 -22.38 15.63
N THR A 47 -4.51 -23.59 16.20
CA THR A 47 -4.69 -23.82 17.65
C THR A 47 -3.69 -23.05 18.50
N ASP A 48 -2.43 -22.92 18.06
CA ASP A 48 -1.41 -22.16 18.78
C ASP A 48 -1.68 -20.65 18.78
N LYS A 49 -2.32 -20.11 17.74
CA LYS A 49 -2.74 -18.70 17.66
C LYS A 49 -4.00 -18.44 18.46
N ILE A 50 -4.97 -19.36 18.45
CA ILE A 50 -6.17 -19.27 19.30
C ILE A 50 -5.78 -19.13 20.78
N LYS A 51 -4.81 -19.93 21.25
CA LYS A 51 -4.27 -19.83 22.62
C LYS A 51 -3.65 -18.48 22.95
N ILE A 52 -3.16 -17.73 21.96
CA ILE A 52 -2.69 -16.36 22.17
C ILE A 52 -3.89 -15.47 22.48
N PHE A 53 -4.97 -15.55 21.69
CA PHE A 53 -6.17 -14.74 21.92
C PHE A 53 -6.84 -15.04 23.27
N GLU A 54 -6.97 -16.32 23.63
CA GLU A 54 -7.53 -16.75 24.92
C GLU A 54 -6.77 -16.14 26.11
N LYS A 55 -5.43 -16.09 26.04
CA LYS A 55 -4.59 -15.49 27.08
C LYS A 55 -4.72 -13.97 27.20
N ASN A 56 -5.22 -13.30 26.16
CA ASN A 56 -5.39 -11.85 26.12
C ASN A 56 -6.85 -11.43 26.41
N ILE A 57 -7.74 -12.37 26.75
CA ILE A 57 -9.09 -12.05 27.21
C ILE A 57 -9.04 -11.31 28.55
N GLY A 58 -9.87 -10.27 28.69
CA GLY A 58 -10.00 -9.48 29.92
C GLY A 58 -8.94 -8.39 30.05
N MET A 59 -8.07 -8.23 29.05
CA MET A 59 -7.18 -7.08 28.98
C MET A 59 -7.96 -5.78 28.78
N LYS A 60 -7.42 -4.68 29.32
CA LYS A 60 -7.96 -3.35 29.07
C LYS A 60 -7.90 -3.06 27.56
N PRO A 61 -9.02 -2.68 26.91
CA PRO A 61 -9.01 -2.27 25.52
C PRO A 61 -8.02 -1.13 25.26
N ASP A 62 -7.31 -1.21 24.15
CA ASP A 62 -6.32 -0.23 23.71
C ASP A 62 -6.58 0.29 22.29
N PHE A 63 -7.68 -0.11 21.67
CA PHE A 63 -8.09 0.30 20.33
C PHE A 63 -9.62 0.36 20.21
N ASN A 64 -10.15 1.41 19.58
CA ASN A 64 -11.56 1.56 19.22
C ASN A 64 -12.55 1.12 20.33
N LYS A 65 -12.37 1.64 21.54
CA LYS A 65 -13.17 1.42 22.76
C LYS A 65 -13.12 0.00 23.32
N ASP A 66 -13.57 -1.00 22.55
CA ASP A 66 -13.82 -2.36 23.03
C ASP A 66 -12.79 -3.38 22.53
N TYR A 67 -11.80 -2.95 21.75
CA TYR A 67 -10.83 -3.84 21.12
C TYR A 67 -9.45 -3.76 21.78
N SER A 68 -8.75 -4.89 21.77
CA SER A 68 -7.33 -4.97 22.07
C SER A 68 -6.55 -5.38 20.83
N VAL A 69 -5.51 -4.65 20.46
CA VAL A 69 -4.62 -5.00 19.34
C VAL A 69 -3.61 -6.03 19.81
N ILE A 70 -3.69 -7.23 19.25
CA ILE A 70 -2.80 -8.36 19.52
C ILE A 70 -1.71 -8.40 18.45
N LYS A 71 -0.45 -8.27 18.87
CA LYS A 71 0.73 -8.42 18.02
C LYS A 71 1.30 -9.82 18.18
N ILE A 72 1.26 -10.60 17.11
CA ILE A 72 1.77 -11.97 17.05
C ILE A 72 3.18 -11.92 16.43
N ASP A 73 4.14 -12.51 17.13
CA ASP A 73 5.50 -12.70 16.61
C ASP A 73 5.50 -13.73 15.46
N ASP A 74 5.97 -13.31 14.29
CA ASP A 74 6.15 -14.13 13.09
C ASP A 74 7.59 -13.97 12.53
N GLY A 75 8.58 -14.16 13.40
CA GLY A 75 10.00 -14.10 13.04
C GLY A 75 10.48 -12.67 12.76
N LYS A 76 10.74 -12.34 11.50
CA LYS A 76 11.14 -10.96 11.08
C LYS A 76 9.95 -10.00 11.03
N TYR A 77 8.72 -10.51 11.19
CA TYR A 77 7.49 -9.76 11.03
C TYR A 77 6.61 -9.79 12.28
N PHE A 78 5.76 -8.79 12.43
CA PHE A 78 4.57 -8.85 13.26
C PHE A 78 3.35 -9.13 12.37
N ARG A 79 2.46 -9.98 12.88
CA ARG A 79 1.08 -10.13 12.39
C ARG A 79 0.14 -9.55 13.43
N LEU A 80 -0.91 -8.87 13.01
CA LEU A 80 -1.81 -8.16 13.92
C LEU A 80 -3.23 -8.70 13.83
N ALA A 81 -3.93 -8.69 14.96
CA ALA A 81 -5.37 -8.90 15.01
C ALA A 81 -5.98 -8.01 16.08
N ALA A 82 -7.25 -7.66 15.96
CA ALA A 82 -8.00 -6.99 17.00
C ALA A 82 -8.94 -7.99 17.68
N LEU A 83 -8.81 -8.15 19.00
CA LEU A 83 -9.70 -8.94 19.83
C LEU A 83 -10.75 -8.02 20.45
N ASN A 84 -12.03 -8.24 20.16
CA ASN A 84 -13.13 -7.56 20.82
C ASN A 84 -13.33 -8.17 22.22
N GLN A 85 -13.14 -7.36 23.26
CA GLN A 85 -13.17 -7.82 24.65
C GLN A 85 -14.60 -8.06 25.18
N LYS A 86 -15.64 -7.65 24.45
CA LYS A 86 -17.05 -7.89 24.82
C LYS A 86 -17.60 -9.20 24.27
N ASN A 87 -17.30 -9.52 23.01
CA ASN A 87 -17.86 -10.69 22.32
C ASN A 87 -16.82 -11.72 21.89
N TYR A 88 -15.55 -11.50 22.22
CA TYR A 88 -14.43 -12.43 21.98
C TYR A 88 -14.22 -12.79 20.51
N LYS A 89 -14.71 -11.94 19.61
CA LYS A 89 -14.40 -12.03 18.18
C LYS A 89 -13.03 -11.45 17.88
N VAL A 90 -12.30 -12.11 16.99
CA VAL A 90 -10.98 -11.71 16.54
C VAL A 90 -11.05 -11.33 15.06
N TYR A 91 -10.50 -10.16 14.75
CA TYR A 91 -10.43 -9.59 13.41
C TYR A 91 -8.97 -9.53 12.96
N PRO A 92 -8.53 -10.43 12.08
CA PRO A 92 -7.17 -10.42 11.57
C PRO A 92 -6.90 -9.21 10.67
N LEU A 93 -5.71 -8.64 10.81
CA LEU A 93 -5.16 -7.72 9.81
C LEU A 93 -4.29 -8.52 8.86
N ASN A 94 -4.65 -8.54 7.58
CA ASN A 94 -4.01 -9.36 6.55
C ASN A 94 -2.71 -8.73 6.01
N TYR A 95 -1.82 -8.29 6.90
CA TYR A 95 -0.47 -7.81 6.58
C TYR A 95 0.56 -8.40 7.54
N GLN A 96 1.73 -8.76 7.00
CA GLN A 96 2.96 -8.93 7.76
C GLN A 96 3.69 -7.59 7.82
N VAL A 97 4.08 -7.14 9.01
CA VAL A 97 4.76 -5.84 9.21
C VAL A 97 6.20 -6.09 9.64
N ASN A 98 7.18 -5.51 8.94
CA ASN A 98 8.59 -5.67 9.30
C ASN A 98 8.90 -5.06 10.68
N LYS A 99 9.31 -5.90 11.64
CA LYS A 99 9.54 -5.46 13.03
C LYS A 99 10.55 -4.33 13.16
N ALA A 100 11.62 -4.37 12.36
CA ALA A 100 12.74 -3.43 12.48
C ALA A 100 12.36 -2.00 12.05
N LYS A 101 11.25 -1.84 11.33
CA LYS A 101 10.77 -0.56 10.79
C LYS A 101 9.37 -0.18 11.27
N ALA A 102 8.74 -1.02 12.09
CA ALA A 102 7.36 -0.86 12.48
C ALA A 102 7.21 0.22 13.56
N ASP A 103 6.33 1.18 13.32
CA ASP A 103 5.78 2.09 14.32
C ASP A 103 4.25 1.99 14.29
N PHE A 104 3.64 1.86 15.46
CA PHE A 104 2.20 1.62 15.57
C PHE A 104 1.54 2.76 16.32
N ASN A 105 0.52 3.36 15.70
CA ASN A 105 -0.23 4.45 16.28
C ASN A 105 -1.72 4.09 16.32
N TYR A 106 -2.17 3.76 17.52
CA TYR A 106 -3.56 3.44 17.86
C TYR A 106 -3.78 3.78 19.33
N SER A 107 -5.05 3.94 19.72
CA SER A 107 -5.44 4.15 21.11
C SER A 107 -6.90 3.78 21.31
N ALA A 108 -7.32 3.61 22.56
CA ALA A 108 -8.72 3.29 22.89
C ALA A 108 -9.70 4.33 22.32
N GLU A 109 -9.30 5.60 22.23
CA GLU A 109 -10.15 6.69 21.72
C GLU A 109 -10.10 6.89 20.21
N LYS A 110 -9.24 6.15 19.49
CA LYS A 110 -9.13 6.22 18.02
C LYS A 110 -9.85 5.04 17.40
N ASP A 111 -10.59 5.33 16.34
CA ASP A 111 -11.22 4.32 15.49
C ASP A 111 -10.25 3.74 14.44
N GLU A 112 -9.05 4.32 14.30
CA GLU A 112 -8.00 3.92 13.36
C GLU A 112 -6.79 3.27 14.03
N LEU A 113 -6.33 2.18 13.43
CA LEU A 113 -5.03 1.57 13.65
C LEU A 113 -4.10 1.99 12.51
N CYS A 114 -3.14 2.88 12.78
CA CYS A 114 -2.13 3.28 11.80
C CYS A 114 -0.80 2.55 12.05
N ILE A 115 -0.17 2.09 10.98
CA ILE A 115 1.10 1.36 11.00
C ILE A 115 2.04 2.03 10.02
N SER A 116 3.15 2.56 10.53
CA SER A 116 4.28 3.03 9.71
C SER A 116 5.33 1.92 9.60
N GLY A 117 5.89 1.67 8.41
CA GLY A 117 6.94 0.67 8.20
C GLY A 117 6.81 -0.04 6.85
N ASP A 118 7.38 -1.24 6.75
CA ASP A 118 7.18 -2.11 5.58
C ASP A 118 6.06 -3.11 5.88
N LEU A 119 4.97 -3.06 5.10
CA LEU A 119 3.81 -3.94 5.20
C LEU A 119 3.74 -4.85 3.95
N TYR A 120 3.54 -6.14 4.15
CA TYR A 120 3.48 -7.14 3.09
C TYR A 120 2.16 -7.91 3.14
N SER A 121 1.48 -8.00 2.01
CA SER A 121 0.33 -8.89 1.81
C SER A 121 0.39 -9.49 0.40
N TYR A 122 -0.45 -10.49 0.11
CA TYR A 122 -0.45 -11.25 -1.14
C TYR A 122 -0.55 -10.38 -2.42
N ARG A 123 -1.11 -9.16 -2.34
CA ARG A 123 -1.18 -8.21 -3.47
C ARG A 123 -0.84 -6.76 -3.12
N ASP A 124 -0.96 -6.37 -1.85
CA ASP A 124 -0.64 -5.02 -1.39
C ASP A 124 0.65 -5.07 -0.57
N THR A 125 1.78 -4.67 -1.17
CA THR A 125 3.04 -4.47 -0.45
C THR A 125 3.36 -2.97 -0.40
N TYR A 126 3.57 -2.46 0.81
CA TYR A 126 3.87 -1.06 1.08
C TYR A 126 5.21 -0.96 1.78
N LEU A 127 6.22 -0.43 1.10
CA LEU A 127 7.53 -0.24 1.69
C LEU A 127 7.61 1.16 2.31
N ASN A 128 8.10 1.22 3.55
CA ASN A 128 8.33 2.45 4.28
C ASN A 128 7.14 3.42 4.15
N SER A 129 5.97 2.92 4.51
CA SER A 129 4.69 3.57 4.27
C SER A 129 3.93 3.69 5.58
N LYS A 130 2.91 4.53 5.65
CA LYS A 130 1.95 4.59 6.75
C LYS A 130 0.59 4.20 6.23
N ALA A 131 0.09 3.05 6.65
CA ALA A 131 -1.26 2.59 6.32
C ALA A 131 -2.14 2.66 7.57
N CYS A 132 -3.37 3.15 7.44
CA CYS A 132 -4.35 3.20 8.51
C CYS A 132 -5.55 2.31 8.18
N PHE A 133 -6.06 1.63 9.21
CA PHE A 133 -7.12 0.64 9.10
C PHE A 133 -8.22 0.89 10.12
N LYS A 134 -9.47 0.63 9.74
CA LYS A 134 -10.65 0.62 10.63
C LYS A 134 -11.30 -0.75 10.63
N ILE A 135 -12.07 -1.07 11.66
CA ILE A 135 -12.97 -2.22 11.63
C ILE A 135 -14.32 -1.75 11.10
N ILE A 136 -14.69 -2.17 9.90
CA ILE A 136 -15.98 -1.89 9.26
C ILE A 136 -16.59 -3.24 8.88
N ASP A 137 -17.87 -3.43 9.16
CA ASP A 137 -18.60 -4.67 8.86
C ASP A 137 -17.86 -5.95 9.27
N ASN A 138 -17.31 -5.95 10.49
CA ASN A 138 -16.58 -7.08 11.07
C ASN A 138 -15.28 -7.47 10.32
N ALA A 139 -14.64 -6.53 9.61
CA ALA A 139 -13.34 -6.74 8.98
C ALA A 139 -12.43 -5.52 9.08
N PHE A 140 -11.11 -5.73 9.07
CA PHE A 140 -10.17 -4.63 8.89
C PHE A 140 -10.23 -4.11 7.45
N VAL A 141 -10.60 -2.85 7.30
CA VAL A 141 -10.63 -2.12 6.04
C VAL A 141 -9.53 -1.06 6.06
N LYS A 142 -8.69 -1.06 5.03
CA LYS A 142 -7.68 -0.03 4.81
C LYS A 142 -8.37 1.28 4.43
N VAL A 143 -8.22 2.31 5.24
CA VAL A 143 -8.87 3.62 5.03
C VAL A 143 -7.92 4.67 4.45
N SER A 144 -6.61 4.53 4.66
CA SER A 144 -5.62 5.39 4.02
C SER A 144 -4.26 4.71 3.91
N VAL A 145 -3.46 5.11 2.92
CA VAL A 145 -2.06 4.72 2.79
C VAL A 145 -1.22 5.90 2.28
N ILE A 146 -0.11 6.16 2.96
CA ILE A 146 0.91 7.14 2.57
C ILE A 146 2.18 6.35 2.29
N GLU A 147 2.50 6.15 1.02
CA GLU A 147 3.68 5.40 0.62
C GLU A 147 4.97 6.24 0.61
N ASN A 148 6.13 5.62 0.88
CA ASN A 148 7.48 6.19 0.80
C ASN A 148 7.81 7.35 1.77
N ILE A 149 7.72 7.09 3.08
CA ILE A 149 7.91 8.02 4.21
C ILE A 149 9.40 8.32 4.53
N SER A 150 10.37 7.91 3.71
CA SER A 150 11.80 8.08 4.07
C SER A 150 12.34 9.41 3.60
N GLN A 151 12.84 10.11 4.61
CA GLN A 151 13.99 11.00 4.62
C GLN A 151 13.73 12.42 4.10
N LYS A 152 13.61 13.33 5.08
CA LYS A 152 14.01 14.73 4.91
C LYS A 152 15.34 14.79 4.15
N ASN A 153 15.30 15.56 3.06
CA ASN A 153 16.38 16.09 2.24
C ASN A 153 17.16 15.05 1.40
N ASN A 154 16.75 14.93 0.14
CA ASN A 154 17.54 15.42 -0.99
C ASN A 154 16.58 15.64 -2.16
N ASP A 155 16.46 16.89 -2.63
CA ASP A 155 15.77 17.35 -3.83
C ASP A 155 14.83 16.34 -4.52
N ASN A 156 13.52 16.46 -4.27
CA ASN A 156 12.50 15.86 -5.14
C ASN A 156 12.49 16.58 -6.49
N ASN A 157 13.58 16.46 -7.24
CA ASN A 157 13.65 16.96 -8.59
C ASN A 157 12.75 16.08 -9.46
N LEU A 158 11.80 16.72 -10.14
CA LEU A 158 11.03 16.08 -11.19
C LEU A 158 12.00 15.37 -12.16
N VAL A 159 11.71 14.12 -12.47
CA VAL A 159 12.39 13.42 -13.56
C VAL A 159 11.82 13.97 -14.86
N PHE A 160 12.67 14.65 -15.61
CA PHE A 160 12.30 15.19 -16.91
C PHE A 160 12.44 14.15 -18.00
N ILE A 161 11.55 14.23 -18.99
CA ILE A 161 11.61 13.45 -20.22
C ILE A 161 12.98 13.66 -20.87
N LYS A 162 13.71 12.59 -21.12
CA LYS A 162 14.91 12.62 -21.97
C LYS A 162 14.48 12.44 -23.41
N THR A 163 14.78 13.44 -24.23
CA THR A 163 14.59 13.39 -25.68
C THR A 163 15.75 12.64 -26.35
N PRO A 164 15.50 11.87 -27.42
CA PRO A 164 14.23 11.78 -28.13
C PRO A 164 13.30 10.72 -27.50
N ILE A 165 11.99 10.91 -27.60
CA ILE A 165 11.01 9.94 -27.12
C ILE A 165 9.69 10.01 -27.89
N SER A 166 8.89 8.95 -27.81
CA SER A 166 7.56 8.86 -28.42
C SER A 166 6.58 8.12 -27.51
N SER A 167 5.27 8.34 -27.69
CA SER A 167 4.23 7.67 -26.90
C SER A 167 4.22 6.15 -27.08
N ASP A 168 4.71 5.66 -28.21
CA ASP A 168 4.87 4.24 -28.53
C ASP A 168 6.24 3.66 -28.10
N PHE A 169 7.06 4.43 -27.36
CA PHE A 169 8.38 4.00 -26.91
C PHE A 169 8.34 2.66 -26.16
N PHE A 170 7.38 2.49 -25.24
CA PHE A 170 7.26 1.28 -24.45
C PHE A 170 6.93 0.07 -25.34
N SER A 171 5.93 0.19 -26.21
CA SER A 171 5.54 -0.85 -27.17
C SER A 171 6.73 -1.25 -28.04
N ASN A 172 7.39 -0.28 -28.67
CA ASN A 172 8.56 -0.49 -29.53
C ASN A 172 9.75 -1.11 -28.75
N CYS A 173 9.90 -0.78 -27.47
CA CYS A 173 10.93 -1.38 -26.61
C CYS A 173 10.64 -2.87 -26.36
N THR A 174 9.38 -3.20 -26.04
CA THR A 174 8.96 -4.57 -25.71
C THR A 174 9.02 -5.53 -26.88
N GLU A 175 9.01 -5.04 -28.12
CA GLU A 175 9.28 -5.87 -29.31
C GLU A 175 10.66 -6.52 -29.30
N LYS A 176 11.65 -5.89 -28.63
CA LYS A 176 13.07 -6.29 -28.70
C LYS A 176 13.71 -6.57 -27.34
N ASN A 177 13.00 -6.30 -26.25
CA ASN A 177 13.55 -6.36 -24.88
C ASN A 177 12.52 -6.92 -23.89
N PRO A 178 12.96 -7.50 -22.76
CA PRO A 178 12.05 -7.90 -21.69
C PRO A 178 11.27 -6.70 -21.11
N VAL A 179 10.00 -6.92 -20.79
CA VAL A 179 9.09 -5.90 -20.21
C VAL A 179 9.73 -5.15 -19.04
N LYS A 180 10.32 -5.87 -18.09
CA LYS A 180 10.97 -5.29 -16.90
C LYS A 180 12.09 -4.29 -17.26
N LYS A 181 12.83 -4.51 -18.35
CA LYS A 181 13.86 -3.60 -18.84
C LYS A 181 13.23 -2.32 -19.40
N CYS A 182 12.15 -2.45 -20.16
CA CYS A 182 11.41 -1.32 -20.71
C CYS A 182 10.75 -0.47 -19.62
N GLU A 183 10.17 -1.09 -18.58
CA GLU A 183 9.63 -0.40 -17.41
C GLU A 183 10.70 0.41 -16.67
N GLN A 184 11.91 -0.16 -16.51
CA GLN A 184 13.03 0.54 -15.89
C GLN A 184 13.49 1.74 -16.74
N LEU A 185 13.50 1.60 -18.07
CA LEU A 185 13.83 2.69 -18.99
C LEU A 185 12.77 3.81 -18.96
N GLU A 186 11.48 3.48 -18.96
CA GLU A 186 10.39 4.44 -18.78
C GLU A 186 10.53 5.20 -17.46
N ARG A 187 10.73 4.49 -16.34
CA ARG A 187 10.85 5.13 -15.01
C ARG A 187 12.06 6.05 -14.88
N SER A 188 13.14 5.80 -15.63
CA SER A 188 14.39 6.56 -15.54
C SER A 188 14.48 7.72 -16.54
N ASN A 189 13.79 7.63 -17.68
CA ASN A 189 13.93 8.57 -18.80
C ASN A 189 12.61 9.23 -19.23
N ASN A 190 11.45 8.73 -18.78
CA ASN A 190 10.13 9.16 -19.22
C ASN A 190 9.07 9.00 -18.13
N ARG A 191 9.44 9.31 -16.88
CA ARG A 191 8.60 8.97 -15.73
C ARG A 191 7.23 9.65 -15.84
N ALA A 192 6.19 8.83 -15.91
CA ALA A 192 4.82 9.24 -15.71
C ALA A 192 4.55 9.42 -14.20
N TYR A 193 3.87 10.50 -13.86
CA TYR A 193 3.44 10.80 -12.51
C TYR A 193 1.93 10.92 -12.45
N SER A 194 1.31 10.26 -11.49
CA SER A 194 -0.08 10.55 -11.13
C SER A 194 -0.20 11.93 -10.47
N LEU A 195 -1.39 12.52 -10.50
CA LEU A 195 -1.64 13.78 -9.81
C LEU A 195 -1.32 13.68 -8.30
N SER A 196 -1.67 12.56 -7.67
CA SER A 196 -1.40 12.33 -6.25
C SER A 196 0.09 12.25 -5.93
N GLU A 197 0.92 11.72 -6.84
CA GLU A 197 2.38 11.76 -6.71
C GLU A 197 2.92 13.19 -6.84
N LEU A 198 2.41 13.98 -7.78
CA LEU A 198 2.87 15.36 -7.99
C LEU A 198 2.54 16.26 -6.81
N LYS A 199 1.36 16.09 -6.21
CA LYS A 199 0.97 16.79 -4.97
C LYS A 199 1.93 16.48 -3.81
N LYS A 200 2.61 15.32 -3.81
CA LYS A 200 3.65 14.96 -2.83
C LYS A 200 5.03 15.53 -3.17
N ILE A 201 5.31 15.81 -4.44
CA ILE A 201 6.61 16.35 -4.91
C ILE A 201 6.74 17.83 -4.58
N SER A 202 5.72 18.64 -4.92
CA SER A 202 5.70 20.07 -4.58
C SER A 202 4.29 20.57 -4.35
N PRO A 203 4.04 21.35 -3.29
CA PRO A 203 2.78 22.07 -3.09
C PRO A 203 2.43 23.01 -4.25
N ASP A 204 3.41 23.52 -5.00
CA ASP A 204 3.17 24.39 -6.15
C ASP A 204 2.40 23.69 -7.28
N PHE A 205 2.53 22.36 -7.38
CA PHE A 205 1.74 21.55 -8.32
C PHE A 205 0.26 21.50 -7.92
N VAL A 206 -0.07 21.61 -6.63
CA VAL A 206 -1.46 21.65 -6.17
C VAL A 206 -2.18 22.83 -6.80
N ASN A 207 -1.62 24.04 -6.68
CA ASN A 207 -2.22 25.26 -7.24
C ASN A 207 -2.31 25.22 -8.77
N MET A 208 -1.34 24.58 -9.43
CA MET A 208 -1.30 24.46 -10.88
C MET A 208 -2.34 23.47 -11.41
N PHE A 209 -2.50 22.32 -10.74
CA PHE A 209 -3.40 21.25 -11.17
C PHE A 209 -4.82 21.37 -10.63
N ASP A 210 -5.05 22.13 -9.55
CA ASP A 210 -6.38 22.54 -9.09
C ASP A 210 -6.99 23.66 -10.00
N ASN A 211 -6.44 23.84 -11.21
CA ASN A 211 -7.01 24.68 -12.25
C ASN A 211 -8.05 23.89 -13.07
N SER A 212 -9.25 24.46 -13.23
CA SER A 212 -10.36 23.79 -13.93
C SER A 212 -10.03 23.34 -15.36
N LYS A 213 -9.11 24.03 -16.07
CA LYS A 213 -8.68 23.63 -17.42
C LYS A 213 -7.87 22.34 -17.44
N ILE A 214 -7.16 22.02 -16.35
CA ILE A 214 -6.37 20.79 -16.24
C ILE A 214 -7.20 19.69 -15.58
N ASP A 215 -7.97 20.04 -14.54
CA ASP A 215 -8.86 19.10 -13.85
C ASP A 215 -9.91 18.51 -14.80
N SER A 216 -10.47 19.33 -15.71
CA SER A 216 -11.44 18.87 -16.71
C SER A 216 -10.90 17.84 -17.71
N LEU A 217 -9.57 17.72 -17.84
CA LEU A 217 -8.97 16.72 -18.72
C LEU A 217 -9.20 15.31 -18.17
N ASN A 218 -9.32 15.18 -16.84
CA ASN A 218 -9.33 13.90 -16.14
C ASN A 218 -8.16 13.00 -16.58
N ALA A 219 -6.96 13.59 -16.66
CA ALA A 219 -5.76 12.90 -17.09
C ALA A 219 -5.25 11.95 -16.00
N ASN A 220 -4.81 10.77 -16.40
CA ASN A 220 -4.30 9.75 -15.49
C ASN A 220 -2.87 10.03 -15.07
N THR A 221 -2.04 10.51 -16.01
CA THR A 221 -0.61 10.75 -15.75
C THR A 221 -0.09 12.01 -16.42
N PHE A 222 1.01 12.52 -15.87
CA PHE A 222 1.74 13.67 -16.39
C PHE A 222 3.23 13.34 -16.51
N ARG A 223 3.86 13.82 -17.58
CA ARG A 223 5.30 13.75 -17.83
C ARG A 223 5.82 15.16 -18.05
N PHE A 224 7.04 15.47 -17.61
CA PHE A 224 7.54 16.85 -17.60
C PHE A 224 8.72 17.03 -18.55
N PHE A 225 8.71 18.08 -19.35
CA PHE A 225 9.87 18.44 -20.17
C PHE A 225 10.90 19.19 -19.34
N PRO A 226 12.20 19.09 -19.68
CA PRO A 226 13.17 20.03 -19.15
C PRO A 226 12.76 21.46 -19.52
N LYS A 227 13.19 22.46 -18.74
CA LYS A 227 12.87 23.87 -19.02
C LYS A 227 13.31 24.22 -20.45
N MET A 228 12.39 24.69 -21.28
CA MET A 228 12.64 25.10 -22.66
C MET A 228 12.48 26.62 -22.76
N LYS A 229 13.60 27.35 -22.90
CA LYS A 229 13.67 28.82 -22.73
C LYS A 229 13.04 29.24 -21.39
N ASP A 230 12.04 30.11 -21.42
CA ASP A 230 11.30 30.59 -20.24
C ASP A 230 9.99 29.83 -20.01
N SER A 231 9.76 28.76 -20.77
CA SER A 231 8.55 27.95 -20.69
C SER A 231 8.82 26.62 -20.00
N PHE A 232 7.79 26.14 -19.31
CA PHE A 232 7.77 24.84 -18.68
C PHE A 232 6.59 24.06 -19.25
N TYR A 233 6.83 22.83 -19.72
CA TYR A 233 5.82 22.03 -20.40
C TYR A 233 5.63 20.68 -19.71
N SER A 234 4.44 20.12 -19.89
CA SER A 234 4.10 18.75 -19.50
C SER A 234 3.26 18.08 -20.60
N ILE A 235 3.37 16.76 -20.72
CA ILE A 235 2.39 15.93 -21.42
C ILE A 235 1.46 15.31 -20.39
N ALA A 236 0.16 15.49 -20.54
CA ALA A 236 -0.85 14.73 -19.83
C ALA A 236 -1.37 13.60 -20.71
N GLU A 237 -1.60 12.43 -20.12
CA GLU A 237 -2.17 11.26 -20.78
C GLU A 237 -3.48 10.87 -20.08
N LYS A 238 -4.53 10.71 -20.88
CA LYS A 238 -5.83 10.18 -20.48
C LYS A 238 -6.03 8.82 -21.13
N TYR A 239 -6.11 7.77 -20.31
CA TYR A 239 -6.51 6.46 -20.75
C TYR A 239 -8.02 6.41 -20.92
N ILE A 240 -8.46 5.87 -22.05
CA ILE A 240 -9.86 5.67 -22.39
C ILE A 240 -10.05 4.18 -22.61
N GLU A 241 -10.82 3.56 -21.73
CA GLU A 241 -11.22 2.16 -21.84
C GLU A 241 -12.68 2.12 -22.25
N THR A 242 -12.96 1.39 -23.33
CA THR A 242 -14.29 1.18 -23.90
C THR A 242 -14.51 -0.29 -24.17
N ASP A 243 -15.75 -0.71 -24.41
CA ASP A 243 -16.08 -2.08 -24.80
C ASP A 243 -15.38 -2.50 -26.11
N GLU A 244 -14.95 -1.53 -26.94
CA GLU A 244 -14.26 -1.75 -28.22
C GLU A 244 -12.73 -1.79 -28.08
N GLY A 245 -12.19 -1.45 -26.90
CA GLY A 245 -10.75 -1.49 -26.63
C GLY A 245 -10.23 -0.32 -25.79
N THR A 246 -8.90 -0.26 -25.70
CA THR A 246 -8.17 0.77 -24.94
C THR A 246 -7.46 1.73 -25.88
N SER A 247 -7.48 3.01 -25.52
CA SER A 247 -6.79 4.08 -26.24
C SER A 247 -6.21 5.10 -25.26
N SER A 248 -5.26 5.91 -25.75
CA SER A 248 -4.72 7.05 -25.00
C SER A 248 -4.99 8.34 -25.76
N GLU A 249 -5.39 9.37 -25.02
CA GLU A 249 -5.47 10.74 -25.51
C GLU A 249 -4.42 11.59 -24.78
N PHE A 250 -3.66 12.36 -25.54
CA PHE A 250 -2.55 13.17 -25.05
C PHE A 250 -2.86 14.67 -25.13
N TYR A 251 -2.38 15.40 -24.13
CA TYR A 251 -2.48 16.86 -24.07
C TYR A 251 -1.11 17.47 -23.79
N LEU A 252 -0.77 18.53 -24.51
CA LEU A 252 0.39 19.37 -24.21
C LEU A 252 -0.05 20.51 -23.29
N ILE A 253 0.55 20.58 -22.10
CA ILE A 253 0.30 21.62 -21.10
C ILE A 253 1.52 22.53 -21.04
N LYS A 254 1.36 23.80 -21.41
CA LYS A 254 2.32 24.87 -21.11
C LYS A 254 1.98 25.44 -19.74
N ILE A 255 2.89 25.33 -18.78
CA ILE A 255 2.69 25.70 -17.37
C ILE A 255 3.10 27.16 -17.11
N LYS A 256 4.21 27.60 -17.72
CA LYS A 256 4.73 28.97 -17.60
C LYS A 256 5.05 29.56 -18.98
N PRO A 257 4.96 30.89 -19.17
CA PRO A 257 4.48 31.88 -18.18
C PRO A 257 2.95 31.90 -18.00
N GLU A 258 2.20 31.41 -18.99
CA GLU A 258 0.74 31.31 -18.96
C GLU A 258 0.32 29.85 -19.17
N LEU A 259 -0.74 29.44 -18.46
CA LEU A 259 -1.32 28.11 -18.57
C LEU A 259 -2.09 27.94 -19.88
N VAL A 260 -1.55 27.12 -20.79
CA VAL A 260 -2.21 26.73 -22.05
C VAL A 260 -2.29 25.22 -22.13
N VAL A 261 -3.47 24.70 -22.46
CA VAL A 261 -3.70 23.27 -22.66
C VAL A 261 -4.12 23.04 -24.10
N GLU A 262 -3.43 22.14 -24.79
CA GLU A 262 -3.70 21.78 -26.18
C GLU A 262 -3.85 20.26 -26.29
N LYS A 263 -4.97 19.79 -26.86
CA LYS A 263 -5.13 18.37 -27.20
C LYS A 263 -4.24 18.04 -28.40
N ILE A 264 -3.41 17.01 -28.25
CA ILE A 264 -2.43 16.59 -29.26
C ILE A 264 -2.71 15.16 -29.79
N GLY A 265 -3.94 14.69 -29.63
CA GLY A 265 -4.46 13.45 -30.21
C GLY A 265 -3.96 12.18 -29.52
N ASP A 266 -3.82 11.10 -30.29
CA ASP A 266 -3.51 9.74 -29.83
C ASP A 266 -2.02 9.37 -29.95
N TYR A 267 -1.20 10.28 -30.45
CA TYR A 267 0.22 10.05 -30.69
C TYR A 267 1.02 11.32 -30.53
N TYR A 268 2.18 11.20 -29.89
CA TYR A 268 3.21 12.23 -29.94
C TYR A 268 4.62 11.64 -30.00
N SER A 269 5.55 12.43 -30.54
CA SER A 269 6.98 12.22 -30.40
C SER A 269 7.71 13.53 -30.28
N ILE A 270 8.86 13.52 -29.62
CA ILE A 270 9.73 14.69 -29.48
C ILE A 270 11.16 14.30 -29.83
N ASP A 271 11.80 15.15 -30.62
CA ASP A 271 13.20 14.97 -31.00
C ASP A 271 14.16 15.74 -30.07
N ASN A 272 15.46 15.55 -30.28
CA ASN A 272 16.53 16.22 -29.52
C ASN A 272 16.52 17.75 -29.67
N SER A 273 15.92 18.25 -30.75
CA SER A 273 15.79 19.68 -30.98
C SER A 273 14.66 20.30 -30.16
N GLY A 274 13.80 19.50 -29.53
CA GLY A 274 12.64 19.96 -28.78
C GLY A 274 11.42 20.22 -29.67
N VAL A 275 11.40 19.66 -30.88
CA VAL A 275 10.24 19.71 -31.77
C VAL A 275 9.33 18.53 -31.44
N ILE A 276 8.11 18.83 -31.01
CA ILE A 276 7.06 17.84 -30.80
C ILE A 276 6.31 17.62 -32.12
N SER A 277 6.15 16.36 -32.52
CA SER A 277 5.29 15.92 -33.61
C SER A 277 4.08 15.20 -33.02
N TYR A 278 2.88 15.49 -33.48
CA TYR A 278 1.65 14.92 -32.93
C TYR A 278 0.53 14.84 -33.97
N LYS A 279 -0.47 13.99 -33.74
CA LYS A 279 -1.64 13.88 -34.62
C LYS A 279 -2.77 14.73 -34.05
N ASN A 280 -3.36 15.61 -34.86
CA ASN A 280 -4.58 16.29 -34.42
C ASN A 280 -5.80 15.37 -34.50
N GLU A 281 -6.98 15.87 -34.12
CA GLU A 281 -8.24 15.13 -34.14
C GLU A 281 -8.62 14.58 -35.53
N ASN A 282 -8.09 15.18 -36.61
CA ASN A 282 -8.30 14.73 -37.99
C ASN A 282 -7.21 13.75 -38.47
N GLY A 283 -6.34 13.27 -37.58
CA GLY A 283 -5.22 12.38 -37.91
C GLY A 283 -4.06 13.05 -38.66
N LYS A 284 -4.10 14.38 -38.85
CA LYS A 284 -3.03 15.11 -39.53
C LYS A 284 -1.82 15.25 -38.60
N LEU A 285 -0.65 14.83 -39.08
CA LEU A 285 0.60 15.03 -38.37
C LEU A 285 1.01 16.52 -38.41
N LEU A 286 1.14 17.11 -37.23
CA LEU A 286 1.57 18.48 -36.99
C LEU A 286 2.89 18.49 -36.24
N LYS A 287 3.62 19.61 -36.33
CA LYS A 287 4.89 19.83 -35.62
C LYS A 287 4.88 21.19 -34.94
N LYS A 288 5.43 21.24 -33.73
CA LYS A 288 5.54 22.47 -32.93
C LYS A 288 6.91 22.53 -32.27
N ASN A 289 7.58 23.67 -32.34
CA ASN A 289 8.85 23.88 -31.66
C ASN A 289 8.59 24.36 -30.23
N LEU A 290 9.11 23.63 -29.23
CA LEU A 290 8.97 23.98 -27.81
C LEU A 290 10.16 24.77 -27.27
N LYS A 291 11.31 24.79 -27.98
CA LYS A 291 12.46 25.63 -27.64
C LYS A 291 12.18 27.06 -28.04
#